data_AF-A0A7W1SYX6-F1
#
_entry.id   AF-A0A7W1SYX6-F1
#
_cell.length_a   1.000
_cell.length_b   1.000
_cell.length_c   1.000
_cell.angle_alpha   90.00
_cell.angle_beta   90.00
_cell.angle_gamma   90.00
#
_symmetry.space_group_name_H-M   'P 1'
#
loop_
_entity.id
_entity.type
_entity.pdbx_description
1 polymer ?
#
loop_
_entity_poly.entity_id
_entity_poly.type
_entity_poly.pdbx_seq_one_letter_code
_entity_poly.pdbx_strand_id
1 'polypeptide(L)'
;IDVLWEEYQKTLEPLREKLNAELKQSWQEWEIPREASEDWSAAAKATHAAWWETRRARQKAIDASIAAKAEFENLYDKPYEDKSKVRVAGPFTAESLSPHRVLEMLDDNLAPSARDSYDDPREAGNFIQVILDNLESSGVQQADKNAKINFSSLAPWPGDLVCAEGRYEDADGKEKRAAILIGPEFGTVSRPDLVSAAREAGDANFDVLIACAFNFDAQSSEFSKLGRIPVLKARVNADLHMAEDLKNTGKGNLFVIFGEPDITILPEGGDEIRVKVNGVDVFHPGTGEVTSSEPDDIACWFVDTDYNEERFFVRQAYFLGANDPYKSLKTTLKAEIDEEAWQSLHSDTSRPFPKPPSGRIAVKVINHLGDEVMKVFTVH
;
A
#
# COMPACT_ATOMS: atom_id res chain seq x y z
N ILE A 1 -44.42 -2.60 9.97
CA ILE A 1 -44.71 -4.05 10.10
C ILE A 1 -45.87 -4.22 11.07
N ASP A 2 -45.78 -3.67 12.28
CA ASP A 2 -46.82 -3.77 13.32
C ASP A 2 -48.21 -3.30 12.87
N VAL A 3 -48.30 -2.18 12.15
CA VAL A 3 -49.58 -1.68 11.60
C VAL A 3 -50.25 -2.69 10.65
N LEU A 4 -49.47 -3.29 9.73
CA LEU A 4 -49.98 -4.31 8.82
C LEU A 4 -50.37 -5.59 9.59
N TRP A 5 -49.61 -5.94 10.62
CA TRP A 5 -49.94 -7.08 11.45
C TRP A 5 -51.29 -6.87 12.16
N GLU A 6 -51.51 -5.70 12.78
CA GLU A 6 -52.76 -5.35 13.47
C GLU A 6 -53.98 -5.30 12.53
N GLU A 7 -53.82 -4.76 11.32
CA GLU A 7 -54.90 -4.70 10.32
C GLU A 7 -55.38 -6.09 9.90
N TYR A 8 -54.45 -7.01 9.61
CA TYR A 8 -54.79 -8.37 9.24
C TYR A 8 -55.23 -9.21 10.45
N GLN A 9 -54.80 -8.88 11.67
CA GLN A 9 -55.25 -9.60 12.86
C GLN A 9 -56.76 -9.42 13.09
N LYS A 10 -57.32 -8.25 12.75
CA LYS A 10 -58.77 -7.98 12.83
C LYS A 10 -59.62 -8.90 11.97
N THR A 11 -59.06 -9.44 10.88
CA THR A 11 -59.77 -10.37 9.98
C THR A 11 -59.42 -11.84 10.25
N LEU A 12 -58.21 -12.13 10.74
CA LEU A 12 -57.76 -13.47 11.10
C LEU A 12 -58.41 -13.99 12.39
N GLU A 13 -58.57 -13.15 13.40
CA GLU A 13 -59.11 -13.57 14.71
C GLU A 13 -60.55 -14.10 14.61
N PRO A 14 -61.50 -13.44 13.90
CA PRO A 14 -62.86 -13.96 13.74
C PRO A 14 -62.91 -15.26 12.92
N LEU A 15 -62.01 -15.43 11.94
CA LEU A 15 -61.91 -16.65 11.15
C LEU A 15 -61.37 -17.82 12.01
N ARG A 16 -60.43 -17.54 12.90
CA ARG A 16 -59.91 -18.51 13.87
C ARG A 16 -60.99 -18.93 14.87
N GLU A 17 -61.74 -17.98 15.42
CA GLU A 17 -62.84 -18.27 16.35
C GLU A 17 -63.92 -19.14 15.70
N LYS A 18 -64.29 -18.85 14.44
CA LYS A 18 -65.23 -19.68 13.67
C LYS A 18 -64.70 -21.09 13.45
N LEU A 19 -63.42 -21.22 13.06
CA LEU A 19 -62.79 -22.52 12.85
C LEU A 19 -62.74 -23.36 14.15
N ASN A 20 -62.38 -22.72 15.26
CA ASN A 20 -62.33 -23.33 16.58
C ASN A 20 -63.72 -23.76 17.07
N ALA A 21 -64.75 -22.94 16.84
CA ALA A 21 -66.13 -23.27 17.18
C ALA A 21 -66.66 -24.47 16.37
N GLU A 22 -66.34 -24.55 15.07
CA GLU A 22 -66.76 -25.66 14.19
C GLU A 22 -66.05 -26.97 14.53
N LEU A 23 -64.76 -26.93 14.86
CA LEU A 23 -63.96 -28.11 15.18
C LEU A 23 -63.96 -28.47 16.68
N LYS A 24 -64.60 -27.64 17.52
CA LYS A 24 -64.58 -27.72 19.00
C LYS A 24 -63.16 -27.81 19.56
N GLN A 25 -62.25 -27.05 18.95
CA GLN A 25 -60.85 -26.94 19.35
C GLN A 25 -60.56 -25.55 19.92
N SER A 26 -59.39 -25.38 20.55
CA SER A 26 -58.93 -24.09 21.07
C SER A 26 -57.56 -23.74 20.52
N TRP A 27 -57.39 -23.85 19.20
CA TRP A 27 -56.09 -23.62 18.55
C TRP A 27 -55.71 -22.15 18.55
N GLN A 28 -54.44 -21.91 18.90
CA GLN A 28 -53.76 -20.66 18.68
C GLN A 28 -53.33 -20.50 17.22
N GLU A 29 -52.94 -19.28 16.81
CA GLU A 29 -52.59 -18.98 15.41
C GLU A 29 -51.50 -19.91 14.85
N TRP A 30 -50.53 -20.32 15.66
CA TRP A 30 -49.44 -21.21 15.24
C TRP A 30 -49.80 -22.71 15.27
N GLU A 31 -50.96 -23.08 15.82
CA GLU A 31 -51.40 -24.47 15.99
C GLU A 31 -52.34 -24.95 14.87
N ILE A 32 -52.83 -24.02 14.03
CA ILE A 32 -53.71 -24.38 12.91
C ILE A 32 -52.90 -25.17 11.86
N PRO A 33 -53.32 -26.41 11.53
CA PRO A 33 -52.62 -27.25 10.55
C PRO A 33 -52.50 -26.58 9.18
N ARG A 34 -51.44 -26.88 8.42
CA ARG A 34 -51.25 -26.34 7.06
C ARG A 34 -52.24 -26.90 6.04
N GLU A 35 -52.66 -28.14 6.24
CA GLU A 35 -53.63 -28.83 5.41
C GLU A 35 -54.88 -29.15 6.23
N ALA A 36 -56.06 -29.03 5.62
CA ALA A 36 -57.30 -29.42 6.28
C ALA A 36 -57.42 -30.94 6.31
N SER A 37 -57.85 -31.51 7.45
CA SER A 37 -58.08 -32.96 7.54
C SER A 37 -59.23 -33.40 6.62
N GLU A 38 -59.14 -34.62 6.08
CA GLU A 38 -60.19 -35.19 5.24
C GLU A 38 -61.53 -35.29 5.99
N ASP A 39 -61.49 -35.49 7.31
CA ASP A 39 -62.66 -35.63 8.20
C ASP A 39 -63.39 -34.31 8.51
N TRP A 40 -62.88 -33.16 8.05
CA TRP A 40 -63.50 -31.87 8.33
C TRP A 40 -64.73 -31.62 7.46
N SER A 41 -65.71 -30.92 8.04
CA SER A 41 -66.89 -30.46 7.31
C SER A 41 -66.51 -29.49 6.18
N ALA A 42 -67.35 -29.39 5.16
CA ALA A 42 -67.11 -28.46 4.04
C ALA A 42 -66.99 -26.99 4.51
N ALA A 43 -67.75 -26.61 5.55
CA ALA A 43 -67.68 -25.29 6.16
C ALA A 43 -66.32 -25.05 6.84
N ALA A 44 -65.79 -26.04 7.58
CA ALA A 44 -64.50 -25.92 8.24
C ALA A 44 -63.33 -25.86 7.24
N LYS A 45 -63.42 -26.63 6.15
CA LYS A 45 -62.45 -26.57 5.05
C LYS A 45 -62.43 -25.20 4.35
N ALA A 46 -63.60 -24.62 4.09
CA ALA A 46 -63.71 -23.28 3.50
C ALA A 46 -63.15 -22.19 4.45
N THR A 47 -63.49 -22.27 5.74
CA THR A 47 -63.00 -21.32 6.76
C THR A 47 -61.48 -21.42 6.94
N HIS A 48 -60.93 -22.64 6.94
CA HIS A 48 -59.49 -22.88 6.99
C HIS A 48 -58.75 -22.33 5.77
N ALA A 49 -59.29 -22.54 4.56
CA ALA A 49 -58.71 -21.99 3.34
C ALA A 49 -58.68 -20.46 3.36
N ALA A 50 -59.81 -19.82 3.74
CA ALA A 50 -59.91 -18.37 3.86
C ALA A 50 -58.92 -17.79 4.90
N TRP A 51 -58.73 -18.50 6.01
CA TRP A 51 -57.77 -18.11 7.04
C TRP A 51 -56.31 -18.19 6.51
N TRP A 52 -55.95 -19.27 5.82
CA TRP A 52 -54.60 -19.44 5.25
C TRP A 52 -54.31 -18.47 4.09
N GLU A 53 -55.30 -18.14 3.27
CA GLU A 53 -55.17 -17.09 2.26
C GLU A 53 -54.90 -15.73 2.89
N THR A 54 -55.66 -15.38 3.92
CA THR A 54 -55.48 -14.12 4.66
C THR A 54 -54.11 -14.06 5.35
N ARG A 55 -53.63 -15.19 5.89
CA ARG A 55 -52.30 -15.27 6.51
C ARG A 55 -51.17 -15.12 5.48
N ARG A 56 -51.29 -15.75 4.31
CA ARG A 56 -50.33 -15.60 3.20
C ARG A 56 -50.31 -14.17 2.67
N ALA A 57 -51.47 -13.52 2.57
CA ALA A 57 -51.58 -12.12 2.18
C ALA A 57 -50.88 -11.20 3.20
N ARG A 58 -51.07 -11.43 4.51
CA ARG A 58 -50.36 -10.72 5.58
C ARG A 58 -48.85 -10.82 5.42
N GLN A 59 -48.32 -12.04 5.23
CA GLN A 59 -46.88 -12.24 5.06
C GLN A 59 -46.35 -11.51 3.83
N LYS A 60 -47.05 -11.64 2.68
CA LYS A 60 -46.65 -10.97 1.44
C LYS A 60 -46.63 -9.44 1.58
N ALA A 61 -47.58 -8.86 2.30
CA ALA A 61 -47.63 -7.42 2.56
C ALA A 61 -46.48 -6.96 3.48
N ILE A 62 -46.13 -7.76 4.49
CA ILE A 62 -44.98 -7.50 5.37
C ILE A 62 -43.67 -7.58 4.57
N ASP A 63 -43.48 -8.63 3.77
CA ASP A 63 -42.27 -8.81 2.95
C ASP A 63 -42.10 -7.66 1.94
N ALA A 64 -43.20 -7.21 1.31
CA ALA A 64 -43.18 -6.05 0.42
C ALA A 64 -42.82 -4.75 1.15
N SER A 65 -43.32 -4.55 2.38
CA SER A 65 -42.96 -3.39 3.20
C SER A 65 -41.50 -3.44 3.66
N ILE A 66 -40.95 -4.62 3.91
CA ILE A 66 -39.52 -4.79 4.23
C ILE A 66 -38.70 -4.47 3.00
N ALA A 67 -39.01 -5.05 1.83
CA ALA A 67 -38.28 -4.78 0.59
C ALA A 67 -38.30 -3.29 0.19
N ALA A 68 -39.40 -2.58 0.43
CA ALA A 68 -39.52 -1.16 0.12
C ALA A 68 -38.78 -0.23 1.11
N LYS A 69 -38.53 -0.70 2.34
CA LYS A 69 -37.91 0.10 3.43
C LYS A 69 -36.56 -0.43 3.91
N ALA A 70 -36.09 -1.54 3.33
CA ALA A 70 -34.75 -2.04 3.54
C ALA A 70 -33.78 -1.00 2.97
N GLU A 71 -32.84 -0.56 3.80
CA GLU A 71 -31.75 0.28 3.33
C GLU A 71 -30.93 -0.53 2.33
N PHE A 72 -30.82 -0.02 1.10
CA PHE A 72 -29.92 -0.59 0.10
C PHE A 72 -28.54 0.02 0.32
N GLU A 73 -27.61 -0.79 0.80
CA GLU A 73 -26.18 -0.45 0.78
C GLU A 73 -25.61 -0.82 -0.59
N ASN A 74 -25.23 0.19 -1.39
CA ASN A 74 -24.51 -0.03 -2.64
C ASN A 74 -23.06 -0.43 -2.29
N LEU A 75 -22.82 -1.74 -2.26
CA LEU A 75 -21.47 -2.29 -2.15
C LEU A 75 -20.77 -2.14 -3.51
N TYR A 76 -19.81 -1.21 -3.59
CA TYR A 76 -18.96 -1.00 -4.77
C TYR A 76 -17.98 -2.18 -5.05
N ASP A 77 -17.93 -3.18 -4.16
CA ASP A 77 -16.98 -4.29 -4.20
C ASP A 77 -17.51 -5.59 -4.81
N LYS A 78 -18.67 -5.58 -5.48
CA LYS A 78 -19.15 -6.76 -6.23
C LYS A 78 -18.87 -6.59 -7.72
N PRO A 79 -17.75 -7.13 -8.24
CA PRO A 79 -17.51 -7.14 -9.67
C PRO A 79 -18.63 -7.89 -10.41
N TYR A 80 -19.01 -7.38 -11.58
CA TYR A 80 -20.03 -8.00 -12.43
C TYR A 80 -19.56 -9.39 -12.90
N GLU A 81 -20.48 -10.36 -12.90
CA GLU A 81 -20.19 -11.72 -13.34
C GLU A 81 -20.06 -11.76 -14.87
N ASP A 82 -18.83 -11.82 -15.37
CA ASP A 82 -18.54 -11.99 -16.81
C ASP A 82 -18.39 -13.48 -17.15
N LYS A 83 -19.45 -14.08 -17.70
CA LYS A 83 -19.50 -15.49 -18.10
C LYS A 83 -18.77 -15.80 -19.41
N SER A 84 -18.26 -14.78 -20.11
CA SER A 84 -17.49 -14.97 -21.34
C SER A 84 -16.04 -15.36 -21.07
N LYS A 85 -15.53 -15.11 -19.85
CA LYS A 85 -14.16 -15.40 -19.45
C LYS A 85 -14.09 -16.63 -18.54
N VAL A 86 -13.43 -17.68 -19.02
CA VAL A 86 -13.11 -18.88 -18.22
C VAL A 86 -11.82 -18.63 -17.46
N ARG A 87 -11.89 -18.48 -16.13
CA ARG A 87 -10.70 -18.40 -15.26
C ARG A 87 -10.28 -19.81 -14.84
N VAL A 88 -9.00 -20.12 -14.98
CA VAL A 88 -8.39 -21.36 -14.47
C VAL A 88 -7.50 -20.96 -13.30
N ALA A 89 -7.88 -21.37 -12.08
CA ALA A 89 -7.11 -21.12 -10.87
C ALA A 89 -6.60 -22.45 -10.28
N GLY A 90 -5.34 -22.47 -9.87
CA GLY A 90 -4.73 -23.54 -9.09
C GLY A 90 -4.61 -23.17 -7.60
N PRO A 91 -4.13 -24.08 -6.73
CA PRO A 91 -4.04 -23.85 -5.28
C PRO A 91 -3.08 -22.73 -4.83
N PHE A 92 -2.30 -22.14 -5.74
CA PHE A 92 -1.41 -21.00 -5.48
C PHE A 92 -1.49 -19.95 -6.60
N THR A 93 -2.69 -19.54 -7.01
CA THR A 93 -2.84 -18.46 -8.00
C THR A 93 -2.96 -17.12 -7.30
N ALA A 94 -1.97 -16.24 -7.51
CA ALA A 94 -2.03 -14.82 -7.14
C ALA A 94 -2.30 -14.00 -8.40
N GLU A 95 -3.31 -13.13 -8.37
CA GLU A 95 -3.51 -12.13 -9.43
C GLU A 95 -2.66 -10.91 -9.09
N SER A 96 -1.68 -10.60 -9.95
CA SER A 96 -0.91 -9.35 -9.88
C SER A 96 -1.56 -8.30 -10.77
N LEU A 97 -1.62 -7.06 -10.28
CA LEU A 97 -2.08 -5.91 -11.05
C LEU A 97 -1.07 -5.47 -12.12
N SER A 98 0.18 -5.96 -12.07
CA SER A 98 1.21 -5.65 -13.07
C SER A 98 0.84 -6.23 -14.45
N PRO A 99 1.03 -5.51 -15.57
CA PRO A 99 0.95 -6.12 -16.90
C PRO A 99 1.90 -7.31 -16.94
N HIS A 100 1.35 -8.49 -17.18
CA HIS A 100 2.14 -9.73 -17.14
C HIS A 100 3.11 -9.73 -18.32
N ARG A 101 4.41 -9.53 -18.06
CA ARG A 101 5.46 -9.93 -18.99
C ARG A 101 6.06 -11.24 -18.49
N VAL A 102 6.07 -12.24 -19.37
CA VAL A 102 6.72 -13.52 -19.08
C VAL A 102 8.21 -13.28 -19.20
N LEU A 103 8.93 -13.30 -18.08
CA LEU A 103 10.39 -13.42 -18.09
C LEU A 103 10.69 -14.82 -18.62
N GLU A 104 11.14 -14.95 -19.86
CA GLU A 104 11.69 -16.21 -20.35
C GLU A 104 13.00 -16.47 -19.58
N MET A 105 13.00 -17.47 -18.71
CA MET A 105 14.23 -17.98 -18.11
C MET A 105 15.05 -18.64 -19.20
N LEU A 106 15.90 -17.85 -19.86
CA LEU A 106 16.96 -18.35 -20.72
C LEU A 106 18.03 -19.06 -19.89
N ASP A 107 18.57 -20.11 -20.49
CA ASP A 107 19.52 -21.08 -19.95
C ASP A 107 20.70 -20.47 -19.15
N ASP A 108 21.18 -21.26 -18.19
CA ASP A 108 21.97 -20.93 -16.98
C ASP A 108 23.39 -20.33 -17.19
N ASN A 109 23.67 -19.57 -18.27
CA ASN A 109 25.05 -19.10 -18.55
C ASN A 109 25.24 -17.75 -19.27
N LEU A 110 24.22 -16.90 -19.34
CA LEU A 110 24.43 -15.50 -19.75
C LEU A 110 23.64 -14.64 -18.76
N ALA A 111 24.32 -13.98 -17.83
CA ALA A 111 23.72 -12.88 -17.09
C ALA A 111 23.59 -11.71 -18.08
N PRO A 112 22.40 -11.40 -18.63
CA PRO A 112 22.25 -10.13 -19.32
C PRO A 112 22.37 -9.05 -18.26
N SER A 113 22.97 -7.91 -18.57
CA SER A 113 22.83 -6.77 -17.66
C SER A 113 21.32 -6.46 -17.55
N ALA A 114 20.83 -6.03 -16.38
CA ALA A 114 19.40 -5.71 -16.23
C ALA A 114 18.90 -4.63 -17.22
N ARG A 115 19.82 -3.95 -17.91
CA ARG A 115 19.56 -3.03 -19.03
C ARG A 115 19.30 -3.72 -20.38
N ASP A 116 19.82 -4.92 -20.59
CA ASP A 116 19.62 -5.73 -21.81
C ASP A 116 18.28 -6.50 -21.80
N SER A 117 17.49 -6.36 -20.72
CA SER A 117 16.20 -7.03 -20.52
C SER A 117 15.08 -6.56 -21.46
N TYR A 118 15.34 -5.60 -22.35
CA TYR A 118 14.38 -5.14 -23.34
C TYR A 118 14.59 -5.89 -24.65
N ASP A 119 13.68 -6.83 -24.96
CA ASP A 119 13.66 -7.55 -26.23
C ASP A 119 13.41 -6.62 -27.44
N ASP A 120 12.85 -5.43 -27.22
CA ASP A 120 12.62 -4.40 -28.25
C ASP A 120 13.13 -3.02 -27.78
N PRO A 121 14.13 -2.43 -28.49
CA PRO A 121 14.61 -1.07 -28.21
C PRO A 121 13.52 0.01 -28.23
N ARG A 122 12.39 -0.23 -28.91
CA ARG A 122 11.25 0.68 -28.95
C ARG A 122 10.49 0.71 -27.63
N GLU A 123 10.44 -0.40 -26.91
CA GLU A 123 9.80 -0.47 -25.58
C GLU A 123 10.67 0.19 -24.52
N ALA A 124 12.00 -0.02 -24.58
CA ALA A 124 12.95 0.68 -23.72
C ALA A 124 12.88 2.20 -23.91
N GLY A 125 12.81 2.65 -25.17
CA GLY A 125 12.62 4.07 -25.51
C GLY A 125 11.28 4.63 -25.02
N ASN A 126 10.22 3.82 -25.07
CA ASN A 126 8.91 4.22 -24.55
C ASN A 126 8.93 4.39 -23.03
N PHE A 127 9.54 3.45 -22.29
CA PHE A 127 9.68 3.54 -20.83
C PHE A 127 10.48 4.77 -20.40
N ILE A 128 11.63 5.01 -21.03
CA ILE A 128 12.46 6.20 -20.76
C ILE A 128 11.65 7.47 -20.99
N GLN A 129 10.91 7.56 -22.10
CA GLN A 129 10.08 8.73 -22.40
C GLN A 129 8.98 8.92 -21.36
N VAL A 130 8.28 7.86 -20.95
CA VAL A 130 7.25 7.91 -19.91
C VAL A 130 7.82 8.41 -18.59
N ILE A 131 9.01 7.95 -18.20
CA ILE A 131 9.70 8.42 -17.00
C ILE A 131 10.02 9.91 -17.11
N LEU A 132 10.56 10.36 -18.24
CA LEU A 132 10.90 11.77 -18.46
C LEU A 132 9.66 12.67 -18.44
N ASP A 133 8.58 12.28 -19.12
CA ASP A 133 7.32 13.04 -19.16
C ASP A 133 6.71 13.18 -17.76
N ASN A 134 6.73 12.09 -16.97
CA ASN A 134 6.26 12.13 -15.59
C ASN A 134 7.20 12.92 -14.69
N LEU A 135 8.51 12.90 -14.92
CA LEU A 135 9.50 13.65 -14.14
C LEU A 135 9.40 15.15 -14.43
N GLU A 136 9.09 15.55 -15.67
CA GLU A 136 8.77 16.93 -16.04
C GLU A 136 7.48 17.42 -15.35
N SER A 137 6.43 16.60 -15.36
CA SER A 137 5.14 16.97 -14.75
C SER A 137 5.15 16.96 -13.22
N SER A 138 5.73 15.92 -12.62
CA SER A 138 5.65 15.66 -11.19
C SER A 138 6.87 16.11 -10.41
N GLY A 139 8.01 16.42 -11.06
CA GLY A 139 9.26 16.77 -10.38
C GLY A 139 9.77 15.64 -9.48
N VAL A 140 10.75 15.95 -8.63
CA VAL A 140 11.27 15.01 -7.64
C VAL A 140 11.00 15.52 -6.24
N GLN A 141 10.16 14.78 -5.50
CA GLN A 141 9.80 15.07 -4.12
C GLN A 141 10.96 14.68 -3.20
N GLN A 142 11.22 15.44 -2.14
CA GLN A 142 12.17 15.08 -1.09
C GLN A 142 11.45 14.50 0.13
N ALA A 143 12.22 13.97 1.09
CA ALA A 143 11.71 13.44 2.36
C ALA A 143 10.86 14.49 3.11
N ASP A 144 11.21 15.77 3.02
CA ASP A 144 10.39 16.87 3.54
C ASP A 144 9.22 17.16 2.61
N LYS A 145 8.00 17.20 3.17
CA LYS A 145 6.74 17.46 2.43
C LYS A 145 6.75 18.78 1.63
N ASN A 146 7.62 19.73 1.98
CA ASN A 146 7.70 21.05 1.36
C ASN A 146 8.87 21.23 0.39
N ALA A 147 9.77 20.24 0.26
CA ALA A 147 10.94 20.37 -0.58
C ALA A 147 10.81 19.49 -1.84
N LYS A 148 10.78 20.14 -3.01
CA LYS A 148 10.53 19.52 -4.31
C LYS A 148 11.42 20.16 -5.37
N ILE A 149 12.11 19.32 -6.14
CA ILE A 149 12.88 19.75 -7.31
C ILE A 149 11.91 19.81 -8.50
N ASN A 150 11.64 21.02 -8.98
CA ASN A 150 10.86 21.26 -10.19
C ASN A 150 11.82 21.57 -11.34
N PHE A 151 11.75 20.79 -12.41
CA PHE A 151 12.57 21.05 -13.59
C PHE A 151 11.95 22.16 -14.43
N SER A 152 12.76 23.14 -14.82
CA SER A 152 12.39 24.18 -15.79
C SER A 152 12.47 23.67 -17.22
N SER A 153 13.34 22.69 -17.47
CA SER A 153 13.44 21.97 -18.74
C SER A 153 14.02 20.58 -18.52
N LEU A 154 13.58 19.63 -19.33
CA LEU A 154 14.09 18.27 -19.38
C LEU A 154 14.35 17.90 -20.84
N ALA A 155 15.60 17.61 -21.20
CA ALA A 155 16.00 17.33 -22.57
C ALA A 155 16.79 16.02 -22.64
N PRO A 156 16.53 15.13 -23.62
CA PRO A 156 17.33 13.92 -23.81
C PRO A 156 18.81 14.26 -23.99
N TRP A 157 19.68 13.47 -23.37
CA TRP A 157 21.13 13.62 -23.45
C TRP A 157 21.73 12.39 -24.13
N PRO A 158 22.66 12.55 -25.10
CA PRO A 158 23.28 11.43 -25.80
C PRO A 158 24.39 10.80 -24.94
N GLY A 159 24.01 10.28 -23.77
CA GLY A 159 24.89 9.61 -22.83
C GLY A 159 24.85 8.09 -22.91
N ASP A 160 25.89 7.43 -22.39
CA ASP A 160 25.91 5.96 -22.28
C ASP A 160 24.98 5.50 -21.14
N LEU A 161 25.03 6.23 -20.01
CA LEU A 161 24.23 5.95 -18.82
C LEU A 161 23.30 7.10 -18.46
N VAL A 162 23.69 8.34 -18.79
CA VAL A 162 22.87 9.53 -18.57
C VAL A 162 21.87 9.67 -19.72
N CYS A 163 20.58 9.59 -19.40
CA CYS A 163 19.51 9.60 -20.40
C CYS A 163 19.01 11.02 -20.73
N ALA A 164 19.09 11.96 -19.77
CA ALA A 164 18.59 13.31 -19.95
C ALA A 164 19.35 14.35 -19.12
N GLU A 165 19.32 15.60 -19.59
CA GLU A 165 19.66 16.81 -18.87
C GLU A 165 18.38 17.44 -18.31
N GLY A 166 18.31 17.56 -16.99
CA GLY A 166 17.30 18.37 -16.30
C GLY A 166 17.91 19.69 -15.84
N ARG A 167 17.23 20.80 -16.08
CA ARG A 167 17.59 22.10 -15.49
C ARG A 167 16.58 22.45 -14.43
N TYR A 168 17.05 22.91 -13.28
CA TYR A 168 16.18 23.34 -12.19
C TYR A 168 16.76 24.59 -11.54
N GLU A 169 15.89 25.45 -11.03
CA GLU A 169 16.30 26.56 -10.19
C GLU A 169 16.42 26.09 -8.75
N ASP A 170 17.54 26.44 -8.15
CA ASP A 170 17.78 26.16 -6.76
C ASP A 170 17.08 27.17 -5.83
N ALA A 171 17.05 26.90 -4.52
CA ALA A 171 16.46 27.79 -3.51
C ALA A 171 17.05 29.22 -3.54
N ASP A 172 18.31 29.36 -3.98
CA ASP A 172 19.02 30.63 -4.16
C ASP A 172 18.77 31.30 -5.54
N GLY A 173 17.88 30.74 -6.37
CA GLY A 173 17.57 31.24 -7.72
C GLY A 173 18.67 31.02 -8.75
N LYS A 174 19.61 30.10 -8.48
CA LYS A 174 20.66 29.70 -9.44
C LYS A 174 20.19 28.50 -10.25
N GLU A 175 20.39 28.57 -11.57
CA GLU A 175 20.13 27.44 -12.46
C GLU A 175 21.23 26.38 -12.26
N LYS A 176 20.82 25.14 -11.92
CA LYS A 176 21.68 23.96 -11.81
C LYS A 176 21.34 22.95 -12.88
N ARG A 177 22.34 22.20 -13.34
CA ARG A 177 22.20 21.12 -14.33
C ARG A 177 22.25 19.76 -13.63
N ALA A 178 21.14 19.02 -13.69
CA ALA A 178 21.03 17.63 -13.25
C ALA A 178 21.24 16.67 -14.43
N ALA A 179 22.13 15.69 -14.25
CA ALA A 179 22.16 14.50 -15.07
C ALA A 179 21.09 13.52 -14.58
N ILE A 180 20.25 13.00 -15.46
CA ILE A 180 19.21 12.02 -15.11
C ILE A 180 19.65 10.64 -15.59
N LEU A 181 19.83 9.73 -14.64
CA LEU A 181 20.04 8.30 -14.90
C LEU A 181 18.69 7.60 -14.70
N ILE A 182 18.22 6.86 -15.69
CA ILE A 182 17.02 6.02 -15.57
C ILE A 182 17.48 4.57 -15.46
N GLY A 183 17.12 3.94 -14.34
CA GLY A 183 17.38 2.53 -14.07
C GLY A 183 16.51 1.60 -14.93
N PRO A 184 16.78 0.28 -14.89
CA PRO A 184 15.94 -0.69 -15.58
C PRO A 184 14.53 -0.69 -15.00
N GLU A 185 13.52 -0.92 -15.86
CA GLU A 185 12.13 -1.07 -15.44
C GLU A 185 11.96 -2.26 -14.49
N PHE A 186 12.59 -3.38 -14.84
CA PHE A 186 12.60 -4.61 -14.03
C PHE A 186 14.04 -4.92 -13.62
N GLY A 187 14.42 -4.48 -12.42
CA GLY A 187 15.74 -4.75 -11.87
C GLY A 187 16.17 -3.74 -10.81
N THR A 188 17.45 -3.77 -10.50
CA THR A 188 18.09 -2.88 -9.54
C THR A 188 19.19 -2.07 -10.23
N VAL A 189 19.31 -0.79 -9.89
CA VAL A 189 20.51 -0.02 -10.23
C VAL A 189 21.64 -0.43 -9.31
N SER A 190 22.79 -0.76 -9.88
CA SER A 190 23.96 -1.23 -9.14
C SER A 190 24.94 -0.12 -8.80
N ARG A 191 25.81 -0.32 -7.80
CA ARG A 191 26.89 0.63 -7.50
C ARG A 191 27.79 0.95 -8.70
N PRO A 192 28.25 -0.03 -9.52
CA PRO A 192 28.99 0.26 -10.75
C PRO A 192 28.26 1.18 -11.74
N ASP A 193 26.94 1.00 -11.90
CA ASP A 193 26.14 1.86 -12.78
C ASP A 193 26.14 3.32 -12.28
N LEU A 194 25.97 3.52 -10.96
CA LEU A 194 26.01 4.84 -10.35
C LEU A 194 27.39 5.50 -10.49
N VAL A 195 28.47 4.74 -10.30
CA VAL A 195 29.84 5.25 -10.44
C VAL A 195 30.11 5.71 -11.87
N SER A 196 29.73 4.89 -12.86
CA SER A 196 29.94 5.21 -14.26
C SER A 196 29.07 6.39 -14.71
N ALA A 197 27.81 6.44 -14.29
CA ALA A 197 26.92 7.57 -14.58
C ALA A 197 27.40 8.86 -13.90
N ALA A 198 27.92 8.79 -12.68
CA ALA A 198 28.46 9.96 -11.98
C ALA A 198 29.77 10.46 -12.60
N ARG A 199 30.58 9.56 -13.15
CA ARG A 199 31.77 9.93 -13.93
C ARG A 199 31.37 10.66 -15.20
N GLU A 200 30.42 10.11 -15.95
CA GLU A 200 29.88 10.73 -17.16
C GLU A 200 29.27 12.10 -16.88
N ALA A 201 28.50 12.22 -15.78
CA ALA A 201 27.96 13.49 -15.33
C ALA A 201 29.06 14.52 -14.98
N GLY A 202 30.14 14.06 -14.35
CA GLY A 202 31.30 14.87 -14.01
C GLY A 202 32.04 15.40 -15.25
N ASP A 203 32.22 14.55 -16.26
CA ASP A 203 32.88 14.86 -17.53
C ASP A 203 32.05 15.83 -18.38
N ALA A 204 30.71 15.70 -18.36
CA ALA A 204 29.77 16.57 -19.06
C ALA A 204 29.40 17.86 -18.28
N ASN A 205 30.08 18.10 -17.15
CA ASN A 205 29.93 19.29 -16.31
C ASN A 205 28.50 19.53 -15.81
N PHE A 206 27.84 18.46 -15.37
CA PHE A 206 26.62 18.55 -14.56
C PHE A 206 26.97 18.91 -13.11
N ASP A 207 25.99 19.41 -12.37
CA ASP A 207 26.13 19.80 -10.96
C ASP A 207 25.69 18.68 -10.02
N VAL A 208 24.77 17.82 -10.45
CA VAL A 208 24.20 16.72 -9.67
C VAL A 208 23.80 15.55 -10.58
N LEU A 209 23.86 14.33 -10.06
CA LEU A 209 23.28 13.14 -10.70
C LEU A 209 22.01 12.74 -9.96
N ILE A 210 20.88 12.62 -10.66
CA ILE A 210 19.63 12.08 -10.14
C ILE A 210 19.42 10.70 -10.79
N ALA A 211 19.57 9.65 -9.99
CA ALA A 211 19.31 8.28 -10.38
C ALA A 211 17.86 7.92 -10.05
N CYS A 212 17.03 7.73 -11.07
CA CYS A 212 15.65 7.29 -10.96
C CYS A 212 15.56 5.78 -11.16
N ALA A 213 15.14 5.03 -10.14
CA ALA A 213 14.93 3.59 -10.26
C ALA A 213 13.83 3.08 -9.34
N PHE A 214 13.20 1.96 -9.69
CA PHE A 214 12.28 1.26 -8.78
C PHE A 214 13.04 0.67 -7.58
N ASN A 215 14.21 0.06 -7.85
CA ASN A 215 15.05 -0.57 -6.84
C ASN A 215 16.54 -0.26 -7.02
N PHE A 216 17.26 -0.28 -5.91
CA PHE A 216 18.69 -0.09 -5.79
C PHE A 216 19.29 -1.31 -5.08
N ASP A 217 20.48 -1.75 -5.48
CA ASP A 217 21.17 -2.83 -4.77
C ASP A 217 21.65 -2.37 -3.38
N ALA A 218 21.92 -3.30 -2.46
CA ALA A 218 22.32 -2.96 -1.10
C ALA A 218 23.65 -2.19 -1.02
N GLN A 219 24.55 -2.39 -1.99
CA GLN A 219 25.88 -1.76 -2.04
C GLN A 219 25.83 -0.33 -2.60
N SER A 220 24.79 0.00 -3.35
CA SER A 220 24.58 1.32 -3.93
C SER A 220 24.07 2.30 -2.89
N SER A 221 23.44 1.84 -1.80
CA SER A 221 22.94 2.69 -0.70
C SER A 221 24.02 3.64 -0.18
N GLU A 222 25.23 3.15 0.09
CA GLU A 222 26.31 3.98 0.64
C GLU A 222 26.93 4.99 -0.36
N PHE A 223 26.57 4.91 -1.64
CA PHE A 223 27.13 5.78 -2.68
C PHE A 223 26.34 7.08 -2.78
N SER A 224 26.84 8.15 -2.14
CA SER A 224 26.19 9.47 -2.09
C SER A 224 26.86 10.55 -2.94
N LYS A 225 28.13 10.37 -3.34
CA LYS A 225 28.87 11.32 -4.18
C LYS A 225 30.04 10.68 -4.91
N LEU A 226 30.38 11.26 -6.06
CA LEU A 226 31.63 11.00 -6.77
C LEU A 226 32.35 12.31 -7.08
N GLY A 227 33.47 12.55 -6.40
CA GLY A 227 34.20 13.81 -6.53
C GLY A 227 33.32 14.99 -6.12
N ARG A 228 33.00 15.87 -7.07
CA ARG A 228 32.13 17.05 -6.87
C ARG A 228 30.64 16.78 -7.15
N ILE A 229 30.30 15.63 -7.73
CA ILE A 229 28.93 15.32 -8.17
C ILE A 229 28.22 14.57 -7.04
N PRO A 230 27.24 15.18 -6.35
CA PRO A 230 26.33 14.46 -5.47
C PRO A 230 25.43 13.54 -6.30
N VAL A 231 25.10 12.39 -5.73
CA VAL A 231 24.25 11.37 -6.34
C VAL A 231 22.97 11.23 -5.53
N LEU A 232 21.85 11.63 -6.12
CA LEU A 232 20.52 11.55 -5.54
C LEU A 232 19.80 10.33 -6.08
N LYS A 233 19.31 9.48 -5.20
CA LYS A 233 18.55 8.29 -5.59
C LYS A 233 17.08 8.61 -5.44
N ALA A 234 16.42 8.82 -6.56
CA ALA A 234 14.98 8.99 -6.63
C ALA A 234 14.34 7.60 -6.84
N ARG A 235 13.54 7.16 -5.88
CA ARG A 235 12.74 5.96 -6.03
C ARG A 235 11.50 6.27 -6.87
N VAL A 236 11.28 5.45 -7.89
CA VAL A 236 10.09 5.54 -8.74
C VAL A 236 8.97 4.73 -8.09
N ASN A 237 7.79 5.32 -7.97
CA ASN A 237 6.61 4.62 -7.46
C ASN A 237 6.13 3.57 -8.48
N ALA A 238 5.83 2.35 -8.01
CA ALA A 238 5.33 1.24 -8.82
C ALA A 238 4.00 1.56 -9.54
N ASP A 239 3.24 2.55 -9.05
CA ASP A 239 2.04 3.08 -9.72
C ASP A 239 2.34 3.58 -11.15
N LEU A 240 3.60 3.90 -11.46
CA LEU A 240 3.99 4.34 -12.80
C LEU A 240 3.83 3.22 -13.85
N HIS A 241 3.90 1.94 -13.46
CA HIS A 241 3.57 0.85 -14.38
C HIS A 241 2.08 0.84 -14.77
N MET A 242 1.23 1.54 -14.00
CA MET A 242 -0.20 1.72 -14.25
C MET A 242 -0.52 3.12 -14.81
N ALA A 243 0.47 3.87 -15.30
CA ALA A 243 0.31 5.27 -15.70
C ALA A 243 -0.76 5.51 -16.79
N GLU A 244 -1.07 4.51 -17.61
CA GLU A 244 -2.16 4.59 -18.59
C GLU A 244 -3.56 4.43 -17.96
N ASP A 245 -3.68 3.67 -16.87
CA ASP A 245 -4.94 3.35 -16.20
C ASP A 245 -5.23 4.28 -15.00
N LEU A 246 -4.20 4.88 -14.41
CA LEU A 246 -4.32 5.81 -13.30
C LEU A 246 -4.37 7.25 -13.79
N LYS A 247 -5.41 7.98 -13.35
CA LYS A 247 -5.53 9.41 -13.62
C LYS A 247 -4.35 10.14 -12.96
N ASN A 248 -3.47 10.73 -13.78
CA ASN A 248 -2.42 11.61 -13.27
C ASN A 248 -3.07 12.86 -12.65
N THR A 249 -3.23 12.83 -11.33
CA THR A 249 -3.85 13.92 -10.55
C THR A 249 -2.85 14.99 -10.14
N GLY A 250 -1.57 14.86 -10.50
CA GLY A 250 -0.47 15.73 -10.05
C GLY A 250 -0.23 15.72 -8.54
N LYS A 251 -0.92 14.83 -7.80
CA LYS A 251 -0.89 14.70 -6.33
C LYS A 251 -0.26 13.40 -5.85
N GLY A 252 0.27 12.58 -6.77
CA GLY A 252 1.03 11.37 -6.43
C GLY A 252 2.52 11.67 -6.35
N ASN A 253 3.17 11.15 -5.31
CA ASN A 253 4.62 11.18 -5.19
C ASN A 253 5.23 10.12 -6.12
N LEU A 254 5.39 10.46 -7.40
CA LEU A 254 5.89 9.50 -8.41
C LEU A 254 7.40 9.28 -8.30
N PHE A 255 8.15 10.32 -7.92
CA PHE A 255 9.59 10.28 -7.69
C PHE A 255 9.91 10.84 -6.33
N VAL A 256 10.49 10.03 -5.45
CA VAL A 256 10.86 10.43 -4.09
C VAL A 256 12.34 10.20 -3.85
N ILE A 257 13.08 11.24 -3.50
CA ILE A 257 14.40 11.11 -2.91
C ILE A 257 14.21 10.83 -1.43
N PHE A 258 14.51 9.59 -1.04
CA PHE A 258 14.51 9.19 0.34
C PHE A 258 15.94 8.86 0.76
N GLY A 259 16.46 9.58 1.75
CA GLY A 259 17.82 9.36 2.21
C GLY A 259 17.96 8.14 3.08
N GLU A 260 19.20 7.88 3.50
CA GLU A 260 19.50 6.78 4.38
C GLU A 260 19.08 7.09 5.82
N PRO A 261 18.64 6.08 6.60
CA PRO A 261 18.45 6.28 8.02
C PRO A 261 19.80 6.56 8.69
N ASP A 262 19.89 7.67 9.41
CA ASP A 262 21.00 7.94 10.31
C ASP A 262 20.75 7.21 11.63
N ILE A 263 21.67 6.31 11.98
CA ILE A 263 21.57 5.54 13.21
C ILE A 263 22.87 5.55 13.98
N THR A 264 22.74 5.39 15.30
CA THR A 264 23.85 5.17 16.21
C THR A 264 23.67 3.84 16.91
N ILE A 265 24.68 2.97 16.84
CA ILE A 265 24.71 1.73 17.62
C ILE A 265 25.32 2.06 18.99
N LEU A 266 24.54 1.86 20.05
CA LEU A 266 24.92 2.11 21.42
C LEU A 266 25.28 0.76 22.08
N PRO A 267 26.51 0.58 22.59
CA PRO A 267 26.85 -0.61 23.36
C PRO A 267 26.12 -0.56 24.72
N GLU A 268 25.42 -1.63 25.06
CA GLU A 268 24.87 -1.84 26.40
C GLU A 268 25.83 -2.79 27.15
N GLY A 269 25.98 -2.65 28.47
CA GLY A 269 26.90 -3.52 29.23
C GLY A 269 26.59 -5.01 29.03
N GLY A 270 27.61 -5.82 28.72
CA GLY A 270 27.45 -7.25 28.38
C GLY A 270 27.71 -7.51 26.90
N ASP A 271 26.94 -8.44 26.31
CA ASP A 271 26.94 -8.78 24.86
C ASP A 271 25.68 -8.25 24.16
N GLU A 272 25.10 -7.18 24.70
CA GLU A 272 23.88 -6.53 24.21
C GLU A 272 24.19 -5.17 23.57
N ILE A 273 23.35 -4.79 22.61
CA ILE A 273 23.43 -3.52 21.91
C ILE A 273 22.04 -2.88 21.85
N ARG A 274 22.03 -1.55 21.69
CA ARG A 274 20.85 -0.78 21.29
C ARG A 274 21.12 -0.05 19.99
N VAL A 275 20.05 0.22 19.26
CA VAL A 275 20.07 1.03 18.06
C VAL A 275 19.28 2.29 18.33
N LYS A 276 19.88 3.45 18.09
CA LYS A 276 19.19 4.73 18.11
C LYS A 276 19.05 5.25 16.69
N VAL A 277 17.86 5.66 16.29
CA VAL A 277 17.62 6.36 15.02
C VAL A 277 17.67 7.86 15.30
N ASN A 278 18.56 8.56 14.61
CA ASN A 278 18.72 10.00 14.72
C ASN A 278 17.85 10.76 13.70
N GLY A 279 17.49 10.11 12.60
CA GLY A 279 16.68 10.70 11.54
C GLY A 279 16.88 9.99 10.21
N VAL A 280 16.59 10.71 9.12
CA VAL A 280 16.83 10.27 7.75
C VAL A 280 17.58 11.35 7.01
N ASP A 281 18.55 10.99 6.18
CA ASP A 281 19.25 11.94 5.32
C ASP A 281 18.27 12.70 4.41
N VAL A 282 18.37 14.02 4.43
CA VAL A 282 17.65 14.97 3.59
C VAL A 282 18.68 15.70 2.75
N PHE A 283 18.51 15.66 1.43
CA PHE A 283 19.32 16.46 0.54
C PHE A 283 18.73 17.86 0.43
N HIS A 284 19.49 18.89 0.78
CA HIS A 284 19.08 20.28 0.55
C HIS A 284 19.56 20.75 -0.83
N PRO A 285 18.65 21.03 -1.79
CA PRO A 285 19.04 21.47 -3.13
C PRO A 285 19.91 22.72 -3.11
N GLY A 286 19.56 23.67 -2.21
CA GLY A 286 20.19 24.99 -2.03
C GLY A 286 21.70 24.90 -1.86
N THR A 287 22.09 24.11 -0.87
CA THR A 287 23.50 23.96 -0.49
C THR A 287 24.17 22.81 -1.25
N GLY A 288 23.40 21.89 -1.82
CA GLY A 288 23.91 20.62 -2.35
C GLY A 288 24.45 19.69 -1.26
N GLU A 289 24.07 19.95 0.00
CA GLU A 289 24.49 19.17 1.16
C GLU A 289 23.41 18.16 1.55
N VAL A 290 23.86 17.02 2.09
CA VAL A 290 23.01 16.02 2.74
C VAL A 290 23.12 16.23 4.23
N THR A 291 21.99 16.48 4.90
CA THR A 291 21.87 16.66 6.36
C THR A 291 20.93 15.60 6.91
N SER A 292 21.08 15.17 8.16
CA SER A 292 20.08 14.28 8.77
C SER A 292 18.87 15.10 9.25
N SER A 293 17.65 14.62 8.97
CA SER A 293 16.42 15.12 9.57
C SER A 293 16.35 14.78 11.06
N GLU A 294 15.29 15.26 11.71
CA GLU A 294 14.94 14.85 13.07
C GLU A 294 14.14 13.53 13.05
N PRO A 295 14.08 12.79 14.17
CA PRO A 295 13.32 11.55 14.28
C PRO A 295 11.80 11.72 14.10
N ASP A 296 11.25 12.92 14.30
CA ASP A 296 9.81 13.20 14.21
C ASP A 296 9.24 13.07 12.77
N ASP A 297 10.11 13.19 11.76
CA ASP A 297 9.75 13.01 10.34
C ASP A 297 9.57 11.54 9.96
N ILE A 298 9.91 10.63 10.87
CA ILE A 298 9.75 9.19 10.71
C ILE A 298 8.36 8.78 11.22
N ALA A 299 7.59 8.10 10.37
CA ALA A 299 6.32 7.53 10.80
C ALA A 299 6.55 6.29 11.68
N CYS A 300 7.38 5.36 11.19
CA CYS A 300 7.78 4.18 11.95
C CYS A 300 9.14 3.64 11.50
N TRP A 301 9.78 2.87 12.37
CA TRP A 301 11.02 2.19 12.08
C TRP A 301 11.05 0.79 12.71
N PHE A 302 11.74 -0.12 12.04
CA PHE A 302 11.80 -1.53 12.35
C PHE A 302 13.25 -1.99 12.44
N VAL A 303 13.51 -2.96 13.32
CA VAL A 303 14.82 -3.57 13.48
C VAL A 303 14.72 -5.07 13.25
N ASP A 304 15.57 -5.57 12.35
CA ASP A 304 15.95 -6.97 12.28
C ASP A 304 17.26 -7.15 13.04
N THR A 305 17.19 -7.86 14.16
CA THR A 305 18.32 -8.04 15.07
C THR A 305 19.32 -9.10 14.61
N ASP A 306 19.04 -9.87 13.56
CA ASP A 306 19.95 -10.88 13.01
C ASP A 306 19.63 -11.09 11.53
N TYR A 307 20.10 -10.14 10.72
CA TYR A 307 19.76 -10.05 9.31
C TYR A 307 20.63 -11.00 8.47
N ASN A 308 19.96 -11.86 7.70
CA ASN A 308 20.59 -12.92 6.91
C ASN A 308 20.87 -12.53 5.45
N GLU A 309 20.70 -11.26 5.07
CA GLU A 309 20.84 -10.75 3.69
C GLU A 309 19.78 -11.21 2.68
N GLU A 310 18.91 -12.16 3.03
CA GLU A 310 17.87 -12.65 2.13
C GLU A 310 16.50 -12.05 2.43
N ARG A 311 16.16 -11.88 3.71
CA ARG A 311 14.82 -11.49 4.16
C ARG A 311 14.92 -10.57 5.36
N PHE A 312 14.08 -9.54 5.37
CA PHE A 312 13.95 -8.65 6.50
C PHE A 312 12.84 -9.15 7.44
N PHE A 313 13.21 -9.51 8.68
CA PHE A 313 12.25 -9.88 9.70
C PHE A 313 12.06 -8.74 10.70
N VAL A 314 10.82 -8.24 10.82
CA VAL A 314 10.48 -7.25 11.85
C VAL A 314 10.51 -7.94 13.21
N ARG A 315 11.61 -7.76 13.95
CA ARG A 315 11.76 -8.30 15.33
C ARG A 315 11.42 -7.25 16.38
N GLN A 316 11.68 -5.99 16.09
CA GLN A 316 11.26 -4.85 16.90
C GLN A 316 10.65 -3.77 16.00
N ALA A 317 9.67 -3.05 16.54
CA ALA A 317 8.96 -2.01 15.81
C ALA A 317 8.66 -0.81 16.70
N TYR A 318 8.85 0.38 16.14
CA TYR A 318 8.76 1.66 16.83
C TYR A 318 8.09 2.70 15.94
N PHE A 319 7.38 3.65 16.54
CA PHE A 319 6.50 4.56 15.81
C PHE A 319 6.64 5.95 16.40
N LEU A 320 7.20 6.88 15.62
CA LEU A 320 7.62 8.22 16.09
C LEU A 320 6.65 9.34 15.67
N GLY A 321 5.57 9.02 14.96
CA GLY A 321 4.73 10.04 14.33
C GLY A 321 4.07 11.06 15.29
N ALA A 322 4.10 12.33 14.87
CA ALA A 322 3.72 13.53 15.63
C ALA A 322 2.27 13.63 16.14
N ASN A 323 1.37 12.69 15.84
CA ASN A 323 -0.08 12.84 16.10
C ASN A 323 -0.70 11.72 16.95
N ASP A 324 0.10 10.99 17.73
CA ASP A 324 -0.35 9.77 18.43
C ASP A 324 -1.06 8.83 17.44
N PRO A 325 -0.31 8.20 16.50
CA PRO A 325 -0.86 7.45 15.36
C PRO A 325 -1.85 6.33 15.73
N TYR A 326 -1.99 6.09 17.02
CA TYR A 326 -2.75 5.02 17.59
C TYR A 326 -3.88 5.45 18.50
N LYS A 327 -4.14 6.75 18.64
CA LYS A 327 -5.41 7.21 19.20
C LYS A 327 -6.59 6.54 18.50
N SER A 328 -6.50 6.38 17.18
CA SER A 328 -7.45 5.61 16.36
C SER A 328 -7.45 4.13 16.70
N LEU A 329 -6.28 3.53 16.94
CA LEU A 329 -6.13 2.11 17.30
C LEU A 329 -6.71 1.81 18.70
N LYS A 330 -6.42 2.66 19.69
CA LYS A 330 -6.93 2.64 21.07
C LYS A 330 -8.46 2.78 21.10
N THR A 331 -8.99 3.71 20.29
CA THR A 331 -10.44 3.88 20.15
C THR A 331 -11.11 2.65 19.53
N THR A 332 -10.44 2.01 18.57
CA THR A 332 -10.98 0.85 17.83
C THR A 332 -10.91 -0.44 18.63
N LEU A 333 -9.80 -0.70 19.32
CA LEU A 333 -9.57 -1.96 20.04
C LEU A 333 -10.35 -2.08 21.35
N LYS A 334 -10.88 -0.97 21.90
CA LYS A 334 -11.70 -0.93 23.14
C LYS A 334 -11.10 -1.75 24.30
N ALA A 335 -9.79 -1.91 24.33
CA ALA A 335 -9.07 -2.70 25.32
C ALA A 335 -8.27 -1.78 26.25
N GLU A 336 -8.03 -2.22 27.48
CA GLU A 336 -7.02 -1.63 28.36
C GLU A 336 -5.65 -1.88 27.73
N ILE A 337 -5.13 -0.84 27.06
CA ILE A 337 -3.77 -0.84 26.55
C ILE A 337 -2.84 -0.57 27.73
N ASP A 338 -1.88 -1.47 27.95
CA ASP A 338 -0.78 -1.26 28.88
C ASP A 338 0.02 -0.02 28.44
N GLU A 339 -0.07 1.04 29.24
CA GLU A 339 0.52 2.35 28.95
C GLU A 339 2.06 2.32 28.97
N GLU A 340 2.67 1.38 29.68
CA GLU A 340 4.12 1.20 29.74
C GLU A 340 4.63 0.48 28.48
N ALA A 341 3.96 -0.61 28.09
CA ALA A 341 4.22 -1.27 26.82
C ALA A 341 4.03 -0.30 25.64
N TRP A 342 3.08 0.61 25.78
CA TRP A 342 2.78 1.65 24.81
C TRP A 342 3.89 2.69 24.63
N GLN A 343 4.35 3.29 25.73
CA GLN A 343 5.43 4.28 25.68
C GLN A 343 6.72 3.68 25.14
N SER A 344 6.96 2.39 25.38
CA SER A 344 8.15 1.72 24.85
C SER A 344 8.15 1.55 23.32
N LEU A 345 6.99 1.64 22.65
CA LEU A 345 6.89 1.63 21.18
C LEU A 345 7.10 3.02 20.56
N HIS A 346 6.92 4.08 21.34
CA HIS A 346 7.17 5.46 20.93
C HIS A 346 8.57 5.89 21.37
N SER A 347 9.59 5.24 20.80
CA SER A 347 10.99 5.52 21.12
C SER A 347 11.85 5.58 19.86
N ASP A 348 12.79 6.50 19.86
CA ASP A 348 13.87 6.62 18.88
C ASP A 348 15.00 5.62 19.15
N THR A 349 14.95 4.93 20.28
CA THR A 349 15.98 4.02 20.77
C THR A 349 15.38 2.63 20.99
N SER A 350 16.04 1.62 20.45
CA SER A 350 15.60 0.24 20.57
C SER A 350 15.74 -0.27 22.01
N ARG A 351 14.92 -1.25 22.35
CA ARG A 351 15.18 -2.16 23.47
C ARG A 351 16.52 -2.86 23.25
N PRO A 352 17.26 -3.17 24.34
CA PRO A 352 18.50 -3.93 24.22
C PRO A 352 18.24 -5.31 23.61
N PHE A 353 19.17 -5.77 22.78
CA PHE A 353 19.14 -7.11 22.21
C PHE A 353 20.57 -7.65 22.07
N PRO A 354 20.76 -8.99 22.13
CA PRO A 354 22.08 -9.59 22.02
C PRO A 354 22.69 -9.37 20.64
N LYS A 355 24.02 -9.27 20.56
CA LYS A 355 24.70 -9.20 19.27
C LYS A 355 24.36 -10.43 18.41
N PRO A 356 23.99 -10.24 17.13
CA PRO A 356 23.63 -11.36 16.27
C PRO A 356 24.82 -12.29 15.98
N PRO A 357 24.58 -13.60 15.88
CA PRO A 357 25.60 -14.54 15.41
C PRO A 357 26.07 -14.26 13.99
N SER A 358 25.19 -13.72 13.14
CA SER A 358 25.54 -13.27 11.78
C SER A 358 26.44 -12.03 11.75
N GLY A 359 26.56 -11.32 12.87
CA GLY A 359 27.27 -10.04 12.96
C GLY A 359 26.58 -8.91 12.21
N ARG A 360 25.31 -9.06 11.81
CA ARG A 360 24.57 -8.05 11.04
C ARG A 360 23.19 -7.77 11.61
N ILE A 361 22.84 -6.49 11.58
CA ILE A 361 21.50 -5.99 11.85
C ILE A 361 21.00 -5.22 10.64
N ALA A 362 19.69 -5.15 10.46
CA ALA A 362 19.08 -4.26 9.47
C ALA A 362 18.07 -3.34 10.14
N VAL A 363 18.09 -2.07 9.75
CA VAL A 363 17.13 -1.07 10.21
C VAL A 363 16.35 -0.59 9.01
N LYS A 364 15.03 -0.64 9.10
CA LYS A 364 14.11 -0.12 8.09
C LYS A 364 13.34 1.07 8.65
N VAL A 365 13.29 2.17 7.92
CA VAL A 365 12.58 3.40 8.29
C VAL A 365 11.51 3.68 7.24
N ILE A 366 10.35 4.12 7.71
CA ILE A 366 9.19 4.46 6.88
C ILE A 366 8.74 5.89 7.22
N ASN A 367 8.58 6.72 6.20
CA ASN A 367 8.09 8.09 6.37
C ASN A 367 6.55 8.18 6.42
N HIS A 368 6.05 9.39 6.66
CA HIS A 368 4.61 9.68 6.65
C HIS A 368 3.94 9.55 5.27
N LEU A 369 4.71 9.36 4.20
CA LEU A 369 4.25 9.20 2.83
C LEU A 369 4.13 7.73 2.42
N GLY A 370 4.61 6.80 3.27
CA GLY A 370 4.61 5.36 3.02
C GLY A 370 5.86 4.83 2.32
N ASP A 371 6.86 5.68 2.08
CA ASP A 371 8.14 5.27 1.49
C ASP A 371 9.01 4.58 2.54
N GLU A 372 9.64 3.47 2.16
CA GLU A 372 10.52 2.69 3.03
C GLU A 372 11.98 2.72 2.56
N VAL A 373 12.93 2.85 3.49
CA VAL A 373 14.36 2.59 3.22
C VAL A 373 14.94 1.71 4.30
N MET A 374 15.88 0.85 3.91
CA MET A 374 16.57 -0.08 4.78
C MET A 374 18.07 0.13 4.68
N LYS A 375 18.76 0.06 5.82
CA LYS A 375 20.23 0.04 5.90
C LYS A 375 20.69 -1.13 6.76
N VAL A 376 21.73 -1.80 6.28
CA VAL A 376 22.33 -2.96 6.94
C VAL A 376 23.60 -2.49 7.66
N PHE A 377 23.79 -2.95 8.89
CA PHE A 377 24.94 -2.59 9.70
C PHE A 377 25.65 -3.85 10.16
N THR A 378 26.98 -3.80 10.13
CA THR A 378 27.82 -4.85 10.70
C THR A 378 28.14 -4.49 12.13
N VAL A 379 27.87 -5.41 13.05
CA VAL A 379 28.10 -5.24 14.49
C VAL A 379 29.05 -6.34 14.94
N HIS A 380 30.28 -5.94 15.30
CA HIS A 380 31.32 -6.83 15.81
C HIS A 380 31.44 -6.75 17.34
#